data_AF-A0A2S2B4F4-F1
#
_entry.id   AF-A0A2S2B4F4-F1
#
_cell.length_a   1.000
_cell.length_b   1.000
_cell.length_c   1.000
_cell.angle_alpha   90.00
_cell.angle_beta   90.00
_cell.angle_gamma   90.00
#
_symmetry.space_group_name_H-M   'P 1'
#
loop_
_entity.id
_entity.type
_entity.pdbx_description
1 polymer ?
#
loop_
_entity_poly.entity_id
_entity_poly.type
_entity_poly.pdbx_seq_one_letter_code
_entity_poly.pdbx_strand_id
1 'polypeptide(L)'
;MVWLSSVAVLVALLGAASSQSVAVTAVPSVFSSPNLASGFLQCLTSGIGSSQVFPSQEQEDLDAIAKVILNAVSSNTGATASARAQALSTALASSLTDLLISESAERNYDNQLSALTTILSNCFVETTGSES
;
A
#
# COMPACT_ATOMS: atom_id res chain seq x y z
N MET A 1 46.83 -2.07 -16.95
CA MET A 1 45.78 -3.08 -17.17
C MET A 1 44.84 -3.14 -15.95
N VAL A 2 44.04 -2.10 -15.70
CA VAL A 2 43.12 -2.09 -14.53
C VAL A 2 41.78 -1.40 -14.83
N TRP A 3 41.56 -0.89 -16.05
CA TRP A 3 40.42 -0.03 -16.35
C TRP A 3 39.20 -0.78 -16.93
N LEU A 4 39.37 -2.04 -17.33
CA LEU A 4 38.28 -2.85 -17.90
C LEU A 4 37.50 -3.67 -16.85
N SER A 5 37.99 -3.76 -15.60
CA SER A 5 37.34 -4.58 -14.57
C SER A 5 36.16 -3.88 -13.87
N SER A 6 36.06 -2.55 -13.92
CA SER A 6 34.98 -1.81 -13.25
C SER A 6 33.67 -1.81 -14.04
N VAL A 7 33.70 -1.96 -15.36
CA VAL A 7 32.48 -1.90 -16.19
C VAL A 7 31.65 -3.21 -16.10
N ALA A 8 32.31 -4.35 -15.88
CA ALA A 8 31.64 -5.63 -15.78
C ALA A 8 30.74 -5.77 -14.53
N VAL A 9 31.08 -5.08 -13.44
CA VAL A 9 30.31 -5.14 -12.19
C VAL A 9 28.98 -4.38 -12.28
N LEU A 10 28.93 -3.27 -13.03
CA LEU A 10 27.69 -2.52 -13.24
C LEU A 10 26.70 -3.25 -14.17
N VAL A 11 27.19 -4.03 -15.14
CA VAL A 11 26.33 -4.85 -16.01
C VAL A 11 25.83 -6.11 -15.28
N ALA A 12 26.62 -6.67 -14.36
CA ALA A 12 26.20 -7.83 -13.57
C ALA A 12 25.06 -7.50 -12.58
N LEU A 13 25.00 -6.29 -12.02
CA LEU A 13 23.90 -5.85 -11.17
C LEU A 13 22.59 -5.60 -11.95
N LEU A 14 22.66 -5.28 -13.25
CA LEU A 14 21.48 -5.24 -14.11
C LEU A 14 21.05 -6.64 -14.61
N GLY A 15 21.95 -7.63 -14.61
CA GLY A 15 21.67 -9.01 -15.02
C GLY A 15 21.06 -9.90 -13.92
N ALA A 16 21.20 -9.50 -12.65
CA ALA A 16 20.61 -10.20 -11.50
C ALA A 16 19.23 -9.66 -11.08
N ALA A 17 18.65 -8.74 -11.84
CA ALA A 17 17.21 -8.55 -11.88
C ALA A 17 16.57 -9.58 -12.83
N SER A 18 17.06 -10.83 -12.82
CA SER A 18 16.36 -11.96 -13.39
C SER A 18 15.11 -12.18 -12.55
N SER A 19 14.02 -11.58 -12.98
CA SER A 19 12.68 -12.16 -12.91
C SER A 19 12.38 -12.90 -11.62
N GLN A 20 12.60 -12.27 -10.48
CA GLN A 20 11.62 -12.43 -9.41
C GLN A 20 10.45 -11.57 -9.84
N SER A 21 9.73 -12.04 -10.86
CA SER A 21 8.29 -11.95 -10.82
C SER A 21 7.92 -12.56 -9.49
N VAL A 22 7.85 -11.71 -8.44
CA VAL A 22 6.82 -11.87 -7.45
C VAL A 22 5.60 -12.09 -8.32
N ALA A 23 5.17 -13.34 -8.41
CA ALA A 23 3.83 -13.65 -8.82
C ALA A 23 3.03 -12.90 -7.78
N VAL A 24 2.71 -11.65 -8.09
CA VAL A 24 1.56 -10.99 -7.53
C VAL A 24 0.46 -11.87 -8.08
N THR A 25 0.18 -12.95 -7.32
CA THR A 25 -1.14 -13.55 -7.28
C THR A 25 -2.05 -12.35 -7.40
N ALA A 26 -2.91 -12.33 -8.41
CA ALA A 26 -3.78 -11.20 -8.66
C ALA A 26 -4.61 -11.00 -7.39
N VAL A 27 -4.07 -10.22 -6.44
CA VAL A 27 -4.72 -9.88 -5.20
C VAL A 27 -5.92 -9.12 -5.70
N PRO A 28 -7.15 -9.53 -5.36
CA PRO A 28 -8.33 -8.79 -5.72
C PRO A 28 -8.12 -7.33 -5.32
N SER A 29 -7.72 -6.48 -6.27
CA SER A 29 -7.30 -5.13 -5.88
C SER A 29 -8.56 -4.34 -5.76
N VAL A 30 -8.89 -3.94 -4.53
CA VAL A 30 -9.96 -2.97 -4.22
C VAL A 30 -9.83 -1.70 -5.06
N PHE A 31 -8.63 -1.40 -5.58
CA PHE A 31 -8.35 -0.26 -6.46
C PHE A 31 -8.60 -0.53 -7.96
N SER A 32 -9.05 -1.74 -8.32
CA SER A 32 -9.46 -2.07 -9.69
C SER A 32 -10.79 -1.42 -10.07
N SER A 33 -11.55 -0.93 -9.09
CA SER A 33 -12.83 -0.25 -9.31
C SER A 33 -12.97 0.92 -8.36
N PRO A 34 -13.36 2.12 -8.83
CA PRO A 34 -13.55 3.29 -7.97
C PRO A 34 -14.51 3.03 -6.81
N ASN A 35 -15.59 2.27 -7.05
CA ASN A 35 -16.58 1.94 -6.02
C ASN A 35 -15.99 1.07 -4.90
N LEU A 36 -15.17 0.07 -5.25
CA LEU A 36 -14.47 -0.78 -4.29
C LEU A 36 -13.43 0.05 -3.52
N ALA A 37 -12.68 0.91 -4.21
CA ALA A 37 -11.70 1.78 -3.58
C ALA A 37 -12.36 2.74 -2.59
N SER A 38 -13.51 3.33 -2.93
CA SER A 38 -14.27 4.19 -2.03
C SER A 38 -14.79 3.44 -0.81
N GLY A 39 -15.31 2.22 -0.98
CA GLY A 39 -15.77 1.40 0.15
C GLY A 39 -14.61 1.00 1.07
N PHE A 40 -13.52 0.52 0.48
CA PHE A 40 -12.31 0.13 1.22
C PHE A 40 -11.73 1.30 2.02
N LEU A 41 -11.61 2.49 1.40
CA LEU A 41 -11.01 3.64 2.06
C LEU A 41 -11.94 4.27 3.10
N GLN A 42 -13.27 4.22 2.91
CA GLN A 42 -14.23 4.59 3.96
C GLN A 42 -14.17 3.63 5.15
N CYS A 43 -14.08 2.33 4.90
CA CYS A 43 -13.88 1.34 5.97
C CYS A 43 -12.56 1.60 6.70
N LEU A 44 -11.47 1.84 5.95
CA LEU A 44 -10.14 2.09 6.53
C LEU A 44 -10.15 3.31 7.45
N THR A 45 -10.66 4.46 6.97
CA THR A 45 -10.76 5.68 7.79
C THR A 45 -11.67 5.50 8.99
N SER A 46 -12.79 4.78 8.85
CA SER A 46 -13.69 4.50 9.97
C SER A 46 -13.07 3.57 11.01
N GLY A 47 -12.36 2.53 10.56
CA GLY A 47 -11.69 1.54 11.42
C GLY A 47 -10.52 2.16 12.19
N ILE A 48 -9.75 3.03 11.54
CA ILE A 48 -8.66 3.76 12.18
C ILE A 48 -9.22 4.84 13.11
N GLY A 49 -10.23 5.60 12.68
CA GLY A 49 -10.87 6.63 13.50
C GLY A 49 -11.56 6.10 14.77
N SER A 50 -11.99 4.83 14.75
CA SER A 50 -12.56 4.15 15.92
C SER A 50 -11.50 3.47 16.80
N SER A 51 -10.26 3.39 16.34
CA SER A 51 -9.18 2.73 17.07
C SER A 51 -8.51 3.69 18.04
N GLN A 52 -8.39 3.26 19.30
CA GLN A 52 -7.72 4.03 20.36
C GLN A 52 -6.19 4.03 20.23
N VAL A 53 -5.67 3.30 19.24
CA VAL A 53 -4.24 3.06 19.04
C VAL A 53 -3.61 4.13 18.13
N PHE A 54 -4.40 4.79 17.28
CA PHE A 54 -3.92 5.84 16.37
C PHE A 54 -4.25 7.22 16.93
N PRO A 55 -3.26 8.08 17.26
CA PRO A 55 -3.49 9.50 17.56
C PRO A 55 -4.23 10.25 16.43
N SER A 56 -4.80 11.39 16.80
CA SER A 56 -5.58 12.24 15.89
C SER A 56 -4.78 12.73 14.68
N GLN A 57 -3.47 12.94 14.85
CA GLN A 57 -2.54 13.37 13.80
C GLN A 57 -2.40 12.28 12.71
N GLU A 58 -2.06 11.05 13.11
CA GLU A 58 -2.06 9.87 12.23
C GLU A 58 -3.40 9.68 11.51
N GLN A 59 -4.54 9.83 12.20
CA GLN A 59 -5.85 9.70 11.56
C GLN A 59 -6.08 10.73 10.44
N GLU A 60 -5.63 11.97 10.63
CA GLU A 60 -5.75 13.04 9.63
C GLU A 60 -4.81 12.82 8.44
N ASP A 61 -3.58 12.37 8.70
CA ASP A 61 -2.61 12.00 7.66
C ASP A 61 -3.10 10.80 6.83
N LEU A 62 -3.75 9.83 7.48
CA LEU A 62 -4.37 8.67 6.82
C LEU A 62 -5.54 9.08 5.93
N ASP A 63 -6.39 10.00 6.38
CA ASP A 63 -7.48 10.53 5.56
C ASP A 63 -6.95 11.31 4.35
N ALA A 64 -5.87 12.07 4.51
CA ALA A 64 -5.19 12.76 3.41
C ALA A 64 -4.62 11.75 2.38
N ILE A 65 -3.92 10.71 2.84
CA ILE A 65 -3.41 9.63 1.97
C ILE A 65 -4.57 8.93 1.25
N ALA A 66 -5.65 8.59 1.97
CA ALA A 66 -6.83 7.94 1.40
C ALA A 66 -7.46 8.79 0.30
N LYS A 67 -7.62 10.11 0.51
CA LYS A 67 -8.14 11.04 -0.51
C LYS A 67 -7.27 11.09 -1.76
N VAL A 68 -5.95 11.13 -1.61
CA VAL A 68 -5.00 11.13 -2.74
C VAL A 68 -5.17 9.83 -3.56
N ILE A 69 -5.27 8.70 -2.89
CA ILE A 69 -5.46 7.40 -3.54
C ILE A 69 -6.83 7.32 -4.22
N LEU A 70 -7.92 7.75 -3.58
CA LEU A 70 -9.24 7.79 -4.23
C LEU A 70 -9.25 8.62 -5.50
N ASN A 71 -8.59 9.77 -5.48
CA ASN A 71 -8.51 10.63 -6.65
C ASN A 71 -7.73 9.96 -7.79
N ALA A 72 -6.63 9.27 -7.45
CA ALA A 72 -5.85 8.49 -8.40
C ALA A 72 -6.63 7.29 -8.98
N VAL A 73 -7.42 6.58 -8.16
CA VAL A 73 -8.29 5.48 -8.62
C VAL A 73 -9.45 5.99 -9.48
N SER A 74 -10.05 7.13 -9.10
CA SER A 74 -11.16 7.71 -9.87
C SER A 74 -10.73 8.13 -11.27
N SER A 75 -9.47 8.52 -11.43
CA SER A 75 -8.84 8.83 -12.72
C SER A 75 -8.28 7.59 -13.43
N ASN A 76 -8.44 6.40 -12.86
CA ASN A 76 -7.83 5.16 -13.34
C ASN A 76 -8.66 4.48 -14.43
N THR A 77 -8.62 5.04 -15.64
CA THR A 77 -9.31 4.48 -16.82
C THR A 77 -8.31 3.96 -17.87
N GLY A 78 -8.71 2.95 -18.64
CA GLY A 78 -7.96 2.46 -19.82
C GLY A 78 -7.11 1.21 -19.58
N ALA A 79 -6.27 0.87 -20.56
CA ALA A 79 -5.51 -0.40 -20.59
C ALA A 79 -4.50 -0.58 -19.44
N THR A 80 -4.11 0.50 -18.76
CA THR A 80 -3.18 0.47 -17.63
C THR A 80 -3.87 0.41 -16.26
N ALA A 81 -5.20 0.25 -16.22
CA ALA A 81 -5.96 0.34 -14.98
C ALA A 81 -5.55 -0.69 -13.93
N SER A 82 -5.28 -1.92 -14.35
CA SER A 82 -4.81 -3.01 -13.47
C SER A 82 -3.42 -2.72 -12.88
N ALA A 83 -2.46 -2.30 -13.71
CA ALA A 83 -1.11 -1.96 -13.27
C ALA A 83 -1.10 -0.78 -12.29
N ARG A 84 -1.96 0.23 -12.52
CA ARG A 84 -2.15 1.35 -11.59
C ARG A 84 -2.85 0.93 -10.31
N ALA A 85 -3.85 0.06 -10.36
CA ALA A 85 -4.51 -0.46 -9.17
C ALA A 85 -3.52 -1.18 -8.24
N GLN A 86 -2.62 -1.98 -8.83
CA GLN A 86 -1.54 -2.63 -8.10
C GLN A 86 -0.53 -1.64 -7.53
N ALA A 87 -0.11 -0.64 -8.33
CA ALA A 87 0.78 0.42 -7.85
C ALA A 87 0.16 1.22 -6.69
N LEU A 88 -1.16 1.45 -6.72
CA LEU A 88 -1.90 2.13 -5.67
C LEU A 88 -2.01 1.28 -4.40
N SER A 89 -2.18 -0.04 -4.52
CA SER A 89 -2.07 -0.96 -3.39
C SER A 89 -0.70 -0.86 -2.71
N THR A 90 0.38 -0.87 -3.51
CA THR A 90 1.74 -0.73 -2.99
C THR A 90 1.99 0.66 -2.39
N ALA A 91 1.52 1.73 -3.04
CA ALA A 91 1.68 3.10 -2.56
C ALA A 91 0.92 3.32 -1.24
N LEU A 92 -0.28 2.76 -1.09
CA LEU A 92 -0.99 2.76 0.18
C LEU A 92 -0.16 2.07 1.25
N ALA A 93 0.23 0.81 1.02
CA ALA A 93 1.00 0.06 1.99
C ALA A 93 2.31 0.76 2.39
N SER A 94 3.01 1.35 1.41
CA SER A 94 4.22 2.15 1.66
C SER A 94 3.93 3.39 2.48
N SER A 95 2.87 4.15 2.15
CA SER A 95 2.51 5.38 2.87
C SER A 95 2.05 5.08 4.30
N LEU A 96 1.30 3.98 4.51
CA LEU A 96 0.91 3.51 5.82
C LEU A 96 2.12 3.09 6.66
N THR A 97 3.04 2.33 6.06
CA THR A 97 4.26 1.89 6.74
C THR A 97 5.14 3.08 7.10
N ASP A 98 5.30 4.04 6.18
CA ASP A 98 6.07 5.26 6.41
C ASP A 98 5.45 6.12 7.52
N LEU A 99 4.11 6.27 7.51
CA LEU A 99 3.40 6.98 8.56
C LEU A 99 3.58 6.30 9.93
N LEU A 100 3.41 4.97 10.01
CA LEU A 100 3.65 4.24 11.26
C LEU A 100 5.09 4.37 11.73
N ILE A 101 6.08 4.29 10.83
CA ILE A 101 7.49 4.45 11.21
C ILE A 101 7.79 5.88 11.69
N SER A 102 7.16 6.88 11.07
CA SER A 102 7.39 8.29 11.37
C SER A 102 6.71 8.75 12.67
N GLU A 103 5.50 8.28 12.96
CA GLU A 103 4.71 8.68 14.14
C GLU A 103 4.83 7.72 15.34
N SER A 104 5.19 6.45 15.12
CA SER A 104 5.40 5.53 16.23
C SER A 104 6.68 5.91 17.00
N ALA A 105 6.51 6.47 18.20
CA ALA A 105 7.61 6.72 19.11
C ALA A 105 8.18 5.39 19.65
N GLU A 106 8.90 4.60 18.82
CA GLU A 106 9.69 3.36 19.05
C GLU A 106 9.07 2.22 19.91
N ARG A 107 7.95 2.42 20.59
CA ARG A 107 7.42 1.55 21.65
C ARG A 107 6.00 1.05 21.39
N ASN A 108 5.24 1.69 20.50
CA ASN A 108 3.87 1.30 20.14
C ASN A 108 3.69 0.85 18.69
N TYR A 109 4.77 0.81 17.90
CA TYR A 109 4.76 0.43 16.50
C TYR A 109 4.07 -0.93 16.26
N ASP A 110 4.46 -1.96 17.01
CA ASP A 110 3.90 -3.31 16.83
C ASP A 110 2.39 -3.36 17.11
N ASN A 111 1.92 -2.55 18.06
CA ASN A 111 0.50 -2.47 18.41
C ASN A 111 -0.30 -1.71 17.34
N GLN A 112 0.24 -0.58 16.85
CA GLN A 112 -0.33 0.17 15.73
C GLN A 112 -0.35 -0.67 14.45
N LEU A 113 0.73 -1.39 14.15
CA LEU A 113 0.83 -2.25 12.97
C LEU A 113 -0.15 -3.42 13.04
N SER A 114 -0.28 -4.06 14.20
CA SER A 114 -1.26 -5.14 14.43
C SER A 114 -2.70 -4.63 14.26
N ALA A 115 -3.01 -3.47 14.84
CA ALA A 115 -4.31 -2.83 14.67
C ALA A 115 -4.57 -2.47 13.19
N LEU A 116 -3.59 -1.88 12.51
CA LEU A 116 -3.70 -1.49 11.11
C LEU A 116 -3.92 -2.70 10.20
N THR A 117 -3.11 -3.75 10.36
CA THR A 117 -3.24 -4.98 9.55
C THR A 117 -4.59 -5.65 9.76
N THR A 118 -5.10 -5.66 10.99
CA THR A 118 -6.45 -6.14 11.31
C THR A 118 -7.52 -5.29 10.60
N ILE A 119 -7.42 -3.96 10.66
CA ILE A 119 -8.38 -3.06 9.98
C ILE A 119 -8.30 -3.26 8.46
N LEU A 120 -7.10 -3.31 7.88
CA LEU A 120 -6.89 -3.52 6.45
C LEU A 120 -7.49 -4.84 5.98
N SER A 121 -7.27 -5.94 6.71
CA SER A 121 -7.84 -7.24 6.38
C SER A 121 -9.36 -7.21 6.47
N ASN A 122 -9.93 -6.69 7.57
CA ASN A 122 -11.38 -6.57 7.73
C ASN A 122 -12.01 -5.74 6.60
N CYS A 123 -11.43 -4.59 6.27
CA CYS A 123 -11.91 -3.74 5.19
C CYS A 123 -11.76 -4.38 3.81
N PHE A 124 -10.71 -5.18 3.60
CA PHE A 124 -10.53 -5.94 2.38
C PHE A 124 -11.63 -6.99 2.22
N VAL A 125 -11.92 -7.75 3.27
CA VAL A 125 -12.99 -8.76 3.29
C VAL A 125 -14.36 -8.10 3.10
N GLU A 126 -14.64 -7.00 3.81
CA GLU A 126 -15.91 -6.27 3.71
C GLU A 126 -16.15 -5.72 2.30
N THR A 127 -15.09 -5.27 1.64
CA THR A 127 -15.19 -4.66 0.30
C THR A 127 -15.21 -5.70 -0.82
N THR A 128 -14.39 -6.75 -0.72
CA THR A 128 -14.21 -7.74 -1.80
C THR A 128 -15.07 -8.98 -1.64
N GLY A 129 -15.58 -9.24 -0.43
CA GLY A 129 -16.27 -10.49 -0.07
C GLY A 129 -15.35 -11.72 -0.09
N SER A 130 -14.04 -11.53 -0.26
CA SER A 130 -13.05 -12.60 -0.30
C SER A 130 -12.22 -12.54 0.98
N GLU A 131 -12.18 -13.64 1.72
CA GLU A 131 -11.26 -13.79 2.86
C GLU A 131 -9.82 -13.71 2.33
N SER A 132 -9.02 -12.81 2.92
CA SER A 132 -7.64 -12.50 2.54
C SER A 132 -6.67 -13.60 2.96
#